data_AF-A0A7Y5BL19-F1
#
_entry.id   AF-A0A7Y5BL19-F1
#
_cell.length_a   1.000
_cell.length_b   1.000
_cell.length_c   1.000
_cell.angle_alpha   90.00
_cell.angle_beta   90.00
_cell.angle_gamma   90.00
#
_symmetry.space_group_name_H-M   'P 1'
#
loop_
_entity.id
_entity.type
_entity.pdbx_description
1 polymer ?
#
loop_
_entity_poly.entity_id
_entity_poly.type
_entity_poly.pdbx_seq_one_letter_code
_entity_poly.pdbx_strand_id
1 'polypeptide(L)'
;MPNLSFDYKLGRWYLYSQEGGEFLFTDNDTNTERLYGISSLSKYTKDAFHRKIVNGEDSTNPKLTGTKEGCREGDCGACTILVGTLKGGAVQYRAVNSCLLPLGDVNGSHIVTIEGLRQSGSMTQQMLTPVQSVMAECGGTQCGFCTPGFIMSMTGYLLSTLHPDEKSMLA
;
A
#
# COMPACT_ATOMS: atom_id res chain seq x y z
N MET A 1 9.69 0.53 24.20
CA MET A 1 8.42 1.26 24.34
C MET A 1 8.47 2.09 25.61
N PRO A 2 8.51 3.43 25.54
CA PRO A 2 8.85 4.31 26.67
C PRO A 2 7.73 4.52 27.72
N ASN A 3 6.61 3.79 27.64
CA ASN A 3 5.41 4.07 28.43
C ASN A 3 5.08 3.01 29.50
N LEU A 4 5.96 2.01 29.71
CA LEU A 4 5.77 0.98 30.73
C LEU A 4 6.61 1.33 31.96
N SER A 5 5.96 1.36 33.13
CA SER A 5 6.59 1.66 34.43
C SER A 5 7.43 0.51 35.00
N PHE A 6 7.62 -0.57 34.24
CA PHE A 6 8.33 -1.77 34.64
C PHE A 6 9.08 -2.38 33.45
N ASP A 7 10.14 -3.15 33.75
CA ASP A 7 10.95 -3.84 32.75
C ASP A 7 10.11 -4.97 32.11
N TYR A 8 9.54 -4.69 30.93
CA TYR A 8 8.74 -5.64 30.18
C TYR A 8 9.62 -6.43 29.21
N LYS A 9 9.78 -7.72 29.49
CA LYS A 9 10.42 -8.67 28.56
C LYS A 9 9.39 -9.70 28.14
N LEU A 10 9.21 -9.86 26.83
CA LEU A 10 8.45 -10.96 26.29
C LEU A 10 9.15 -12.28 26.65
N GLY A 11 8.38 -13.22 27.20
CA GLY A 11 8.84 -14.59 27.41
C GLY A 11 9.03 -15.33 26.09
N ARG A 12 9.44 -16.60 26.16
CA ARG A 12 9.55 -17.46 24.98
C ARG A 12 8.14 -17.93 24.59
N TRP A 13 7.76 -17.69 23.34
CA TRP A 13 6.49 -18.16 22.78
C TRP A 13 6.73 -19.45 21.99
N TYR A 14 5.80 -20.39 22.11
CA TYR A 14 5.82 -21.65 21.38
C TYR A 14 4.55 -21.72 20.53
N LEU A 15 4.70 -21.91 19.23
CA LEU A 15 3.59 -22.26 18.35
C LEU A 15 3.59 -23.78 18.18
N TYR A 16 2.50 -24.42 18.59
CA TYR A 16 2.32 -25.86 18.41
C TYR A 16 1.49 -26.10 17.14
N SER A 17 2.04 -26.88 16.22
CA SER A 17 1.35 -27.38 15.03
C SER A 17 1.64 -28.87 14.87
N GLN A 18 0.83 -29.55 14.06
CA GLN A 18 1.19 -30.89 13.59
C GLN A 18 2.47 -30.82 12.75
N GLU A 19 3.26 -31.88 12.80
CA GLU A 19 4.45 -32.02 11.96
C GLU A 19 4.05 -31.92 10.47
N GLY A 20 4.78 -31.12 9.70
CA GLY A 20 4.47 -30.85 8.30
C GLY A 20 3.40 -29.76 8.07
N GLY A 21 2.92 -29.09 9.11
CA GLY A 21 2.06 -27.93 8.97
C GLY A 21 2.73 -26.80 8.20
N GLU A 22 2.04 -26.26 7.20
CA GLU A 22 2.53 -25.15 6.40
C GLU A 22 2.05 -23.82 6.99
N PHE A 23 2.97 -22.88 7.17
CA PHE A 23 2.62 -21.56 7.68
C PHE A 23 1.85 -20.77 6.62
N LEU A 24 0.60 -20.47 6.92
CA LEU A 24 -0.21 -19.55 6.14
C LEU A 24 -0.19 -18.18 6.82
N PHE A 25 0.44 -17.21 6.16
CA PHE A 25 0.42 -15.84 6.63
C PHE A 25 -0.97 -15.26 6.32
N THR A 26 -1.83 -15.26 7.34
CA THR A 26 -3.17 -14.63 7.40
C THR A 26 -4.28 -15.26 6.55
N ASP A 27 -5.48 -15.35 7.14
CA ASP A 27 -6.72 -15.62 6.40
C ASP A 27 -7.07 -14.40 5.56
N ASN A 28 -7.00 -14.56 4.25
CA ASN A 28 -7.16 -13.48 3.29
C ASN A 28 -7.68 -14.09 1.98
N ASP A 29 -8.52 -13.33 1.26
CA ASP A 29 -9.25 -13.76 0.06
C ASP A 29 -8.35 -14.36 -1.06
N THR A 30 -7.03 -14.15 -1.03
CA THR A 30 -6.06 -14.81 -1.93
C THR A 30 -5.70 -16.23 -1.50
N ASN A 31 -5.76 -16.54 -0.21
CA ASN A 31 -5.55 -17.88 0.34
C ASN A 31 -6.81 -18.76 0.21
N THR A 32 -7.96 -18.22 -0.23
CA THR A 32 -9.21 -18.97 -0.37
C THR A 32 -9.07 -20.24 -1.19
N GLU A 33 -8.30 -20.19 -2.30
CA GLU A 33 -8.08 -21.37 -3.13
C GLU A 33 -7.21 -22.42 -2.44
N ARG A 34 -6.21 -21.98 -1.66
CA ARG A 34 -5.31 -22.85 -0.92
C ARG A 34 -5.94 -23.42 0.36
N LEU A 35 -6.77 -22.64 1.04
CA LEU A 35 -7.44 -22.99 2.28
C LEU A 35 -8.70 -23.84 2.05
N TYR A 36 -9.47 -23.51 1.00
CA TYR A 36 -10.80 -24.07 0.80
C TYR A 36 -10.97 -24.81 -0.53
N GLY A 37 -9.96 -24.82 -1.40
CA GLY A 37 -10.06 -25.44 -2.73
C GLY A 37 -11.02 -24.72 -3.68
N ILE A 38 -11.44 -23.51 -3.33
CA ILE A 38 -12.41 -22.71 -4.08
C ILE A 38 -11.68 -21.52 -4.70
N SER A 39 -11.87 -21.31 -6.00
CA SER A 39 -11.25 -20.18 -6.70
C SER A 39 -11.66 -18.86 -6.05
N SER A 40 -10.69 -17.99 -5.80
CA SER A 40 -10.96 -16.66 -5.24
C SER A 40 -11.84 -15.86 -6.20
N LEU A 41 -12.89 -15.22 -5.66
CA LEU A 41 -13.79 -14.35 -6.42
C LEU A 41 -13.07 -13.11 -6.99
N SER A 42 -11.89 -12.75 -6.49
CA SER A 42 -11.09 -11.67 -7.03
C SER A 42 -9.60 -12.03 -7.06
N LYS A 43 -9.08 -12.29 -8.28
CA LYS A 43 -7.65 -12.53 -8.56
C LYS A 43 -6.72 -11.35 -8.26
N TYR A 44 -7.29 -10.17 -8.01
CA TYR A 44 -6.60 -8.88 -7.81
C TYR A 44 -6.82 -8.31 -6.40
N THR A 45 -6.99 -9.19 -5.42
CA THR A 45 -7.15 -8.89 -3.99
C THR A 45 -5.80 -8.69 -3.29
N LYS A 46 -5.88 -8.19 -2.04
CA LYS A 46 -4.94 -8.30 -0.91
C LYS A 46 -3.46 -8.61 -1.22
N ASP A 47 -3.09 -9.79 -1.74
CA ASP A 47 -1.69 -10.14 -2.07
C ASP A 47 -1.23 -9.83 -3.50
N ALA A 48 -2.05 -9.17 -4.31
CA ALA A 48 -1.70 -8.78 -5.68
C ALA A 48 -0.36 -8.02 -5.74
N PHE A 49 -0.03 -7.28 -4.70
CA PHE A 49 1.28 -6.66 -4.57
C PHE A 49 2.38 -7.71 -4.36
N HIS A 50 2.28 -8.57 -3.35
CA HIS A 50 3.30 -9.59 -3.09
C HIS A 50 3.45 -10.58 -4.25
N ARG A 51 2.35 -11.09 -4.81
CA ARG A 51 2.34 -11.98 -5.97
C ARG A 51 2.96 -11.32 -7.21
N LYS A 52 2.68 -10.04 -7.45
CA LYS A 52 3.27 -9.34 -8.60
C LYS A 52 4.76 -9.08 -8.40
N ILE A 53 5.11 -8.61 -7.21
CA ILE A 53 6.42 -8.02 -6.92
C ILE A 53 7.43 -9.08 -6.51
N VAL A 54 7.02 -10.01 -5.64
CA VAL A 54 7.88 -11.09 -5.14
C VAL A 54 7.85 -12.29 -6.08
N ASN A 55 6.67 -12.68 -6.55
CA ASN A 55 6.53 -13.91 -7.35
C ASN A 55 6.52 -13.67 -8.87
N GLY A 56 6.52 -12.41 -9.32
CA GLY A 56 6.49 -12.06 -10.74
C GLY A 56 5.17 -12.41 -11.47
N GLU A 57 4.11 -12.77 -10.75
CA GLU A 57 2.85 -13.25 -11.32
C GLU A 57 2.01 -12.11 -11.90
N ASP A 58 1.24 -12.35 -12.96
CA ASP A 58 0.27 -11.36 -13.44
C ASP A 58 -0.94 -11.23 -12.51
N SER A 59 -0.83 -10.27 -11.59
CA SER A 59 -1.77 -10.02 -10.51
C SER A 59 -2.14 -8.54 -10.38
N THR A 60 -1.78 -7.73 -11.38
CA THR A 60 -2.22 -6.33 -11.46
C THR A 60 -3.66 -6.23 -11.93
N ASN A 61 -4.49 -5.51 -11.18
CA ASN A 61 -5.88 -5.28 -11.54
C ASN A 61 -5.98 -4.52 -12.88
N PRO A 62 -6.54 -5.12 -13.95
CA PRO A 62 -6.62 -4.48 -15.27
C PRO A 62 -7.59 -3.29 -15.29
N LYS A 63 -8.43 -3.14 -14.26
CA LYS A 63 -9.35 -2.01 -14.09
C LYS A 63 -8.73 -0.79 -13.40
N LEU A 64 -7.45 -0.85 -12.99
CA LEU A 64 -6.76 0.24 -12.27
C LEU A 64 -7.53 0.73 -11.02
N THR A 65 -8.06 -0.20 -10.22
CA THR A 65 -8.83 0.10 -9.00
C THR A 65 -8.00 -0.17 -7.73
N GLY A 66 -6.74 0.27 -7.72
CA GLY A 66 -5.78 0.08 -6.64
C GLY A 66 -6.06 0.99 -5.45
N THR A 67 -6.51 2.22 -5.67
CA THR A 67 -7.06 3.08 -4.61
C THR A 67 -8.29 2.41 -4.00
N LYS A 68 -8.33 2.27 -2.67
CA LYS A 68 -9.37 1.54 -1.96
C LYS A 68 -10.26 2.47 -1.17
N GLU A 69 -11.50 2.07 -0.99
CA GLU A 69 -12.44 2.75 -0.10
C GLU A 69 -12.63 1.88 1.14
N GLY A 70 -12.35 2.44 2.32
CA GLY A 70 -12.39 1.73 3.60
C GLY A 70 -13.45 2.26 4.57
N CYS A 71 -13.27 3.50 5.06
CA CYS A 71 -14.18 4.12 6.05
C CYS A 71 -15.14 5.19 5.47
N ARG A 72 -14.83 5.78 4.31
CA ARG A 72 -15.56 6.92 3.69
C ARG A 72 -15.65 8.22 4.50
N GLU A 73 -14.86 8.36 5.55
CA GLU A 73 -14.88 9.54 6.42
C GLU A 73 -13.50 10.19 6.59
N GLY A 74 -12.52 9.75 5.78
CA GLY A 74 -11.18 10.35 5.74
C GLY A 74 -10.21 9.86 6.81
N ASP A 75 -10.61 8.94 7.68
CA ASP A 75 -9.75 8.50 8.80
C ASP A 75 -8.72 7.44 8.38
N CYS A 76 -9.15 6.41 7.65
CA CYS A 76 -8.29 5.23 7.41
C CYS A 76 -7.16 5.40 6.37
N GLY A 77 -7.18 6.46 5.55
CA GLY A 77 -6.16 6.68 4.50
C GLY A 77 -6.09 5.65 3.36
N ALA A 78 -6.92 4.60 3.34
CA ALA A 78 -6.86 3.58 2.26
C ALA A 78 -7.14 4.15 0.85
N CYS A 79 -7.82 5.30 0.81
CA CYS A 79 -8.21 6.01 -0.40
C CYS A 79 -7.23 7.12 -0.82
N THR A 80 -6.03 7.18 -0.21
CA THR A 80 -5.07 8.25 -0.49
C THR A 80 -4.66 8.26 -1.96
N ILE A 81 -4.69 9.45 -2.56
CA ILE A 81 -4.17 9.76 -3.90
C ILE A 81 -3.29 11.01 -3.82
N LEU A 82 -2.53 11.31 -4.87
CA LEU A 82 -1.81 12.58 -4.99
C LEU A 82 -2.55 13.53 -5.93
N VAL A 83 -2.66 14.79 -5.51
CA VAL A 83 -3.20 15.89 -6.31
C VAL A 83 -2.09 16.88 -6.58
N GLY A 84 -1.67 16.97 -7.85
CA GLY A 84 -0.69 17.90 -8.35
C GLY A 84 -1.36 19.19 -8.83
N THR A 85 -0.84 20.33 -8.41
CA THR A 85 -1.25 21.66 -8.91
C THR A 85 -0.04 22.46 -9.37
N LEU A 86 -0.18 23.22 -10.44
CA LEU A 86 0.90 24.07 -10.94
C LEU A 86 1.04 25.30 -10.06
N LYS A 87 2.16 25.44 -9.36
CA LYS A 87 2.50 26.59 -8.51
C LYS A 87 3.92 27.04 -8.79
N GLY A 88 4.10 28.30 -9.15
CA GLY A 88 5.42 28.88 -9.42
C GLY A 88 6.18 28.16 -10.55
N GLY A 89 5.47 27.64 -11.56
CA GLY A 89 6.07 26.92 -12.69
C GLY A 89 6.43 25.46 -12.43
N ALA A 90 6.21 24.94 -11.23
CA ALA A 90 6.42 23.54 -10.88
C ALA A 90 5.12 22.89 -10.38
N VAL A 91 4.97 21.59 -10.61
CA VAL A 91 3.84 20.83 -10.06
C VAL A 91 4.14 20.49 -8.61
N GLN A 92 3.28 20.95 -7.70
CA GLN A 92 3.33 20.60 -6.28
C GLN A 92 2.25 19.57 -5.98
N TYR A 93 2.66 18.43 -5.41
CA TYR A 93 1.76 17.35 -5.02
C TYR A 93 1.40 17.43 -3.54
N ARG A 94 0.16 17.07 -3.24
CA ARG A 94 -0.31 16.80 -1.87
C ARG A 94 -1.02 15.46 -1.83
N ALA A 95 -0.84 14.72 -0.75
CA ALA A 95 -1.61 13.51 -0.45
C ALA A 95 -2.99 13.91 0.08
N VAL A 96 -4.05 13.26 -0.43
CA VAL A 96 -5.43 13.55 -0.05
C VAL A 96 -6.27 12.30 0.00
N ASN A 97 -7.26 12.29 0.88
CA ASN A 97 -8.29 11.26 0.92
C ASN A 97 -9.32 11.48 -0.20
N SER A 98 -9.30 10.62 -1.22
CA SER A 98 -10.21 10.75 -2.37
C SER A 98 -11.69 10.58 -2.00
N CYS A 99 -12.01 9.85 -0.93
CA CYS A 99 -13.41 9.65 -0.50
C CYS A 99 -14.12 10.92 -0.03
N LEU A 100 -13.37 11.96 0.37
CA LEU A 100 -13.91 13.25 0.80
C LEU A 100 -13.61 14.38 -0.20
N LEU A 101 -12.89 14.10 -1.30
CA LEU A 101 -12.47 15.11 -2.25
C LEU A 101 -13.60 15.41 -3.24
N PRO A 102 -14.19 16.62 -3.24
CA PRO A 102 -15.21 16.97 -4.22
C PRO A 102 -14.62 16.99 -5.63
N LEU A 103 -15.36 16.47 -6.61
CA LEU A 103 -14.90 16.45 -8.00
C LEU A 103 -14.67 17.86 -8.57
N GLY A 104 -15.38 18.89 -8.06
CA GLY A 104 -15.16 20.28 -8.46
C GLY A 104 -13.76 20.80 -8.09
N ASP A 105 -13.15 20.28 -7.03
CA ASP A 105 -11.86 20.75 -6.50
C ASP A 105 -10.66 20.19 -7.29
N VAL A 106 -10.88 19.23 -8.19
CA VAL A 106 -9.82 18.65 -9.02
C VAL A 106 -9.75 19.25 -10.42
N ASN A 107 -10.57 20.26 -10.73
CA ASN A 107 -10.51 20.93 -12.02
C ASN A 107 -9.11 21.50 -12.28
N GLY A 108 -8.51 21.14 -13.41
CA GLY A 108 -7.15 21.56 -13.78
C GLY A 108 -6.02 20.94 -12.94
N SER A 109 -6.32 19.98 -12.07
CA SER A 109 -5.31 19.28 -11.26
C SER A 109 -4.80 18.02 -11.97
N HIS A 110 -3.56 17.63 -11.68
CA HIS A 110 -3.00 16.35 -12.09
C HIS A 110 -3.23 15.29 -11.01
N ILE A 111 -4.05 14.29 -11.30
CA ILE A 111 -4.38 13.22 -10.35
C ILE A 111 -3.48 12.01 -10.57
N VAL A 112 -2.85 11.53 -9.51
CA VAL A 112 -2.01 10.33 -9.53
C VAL A 112 -2.53 9.33 -8.50
N THR A 113 -2.83 8.12 -8.95
CA THR A 113 -3.19 6.96 -8.11
C THR A 113 -1.98 6.04 -7.94
N ILE A 114 -2.14 4.95 -7.19
CA ILE A 114 -1.08 3.95 -6.96
C ILE A 114 -0.53 3.36 -8.27
N GLU A 115 -1.37 3.21 -9.30
CA GLU A 115 -0.94 2.75 -10.63
C GLU A 115 -0.20 3.82 -11.42
N GLY A 116 -0.51 5.10 -11.17
CA GLY A 116 0.14 6.24 -11.82
C GLY A 116 1.58 6.46 -11.36
N LEU A 117 2.01 5.83 -10.27
CA LEU A 117 3.41 5.89 -9.80
C LEU A 117 4.39 5.11 -10.67
N ARG A 118 3.90 4.26 -11.59
CA ARG A 118 4.75 3.43 -12.46
C ARG A 118 5.67 4.31 -13.32
N GLN A 119 6.96 4.00 -13.32
CA GLN A 119 7.89 4.60 -14.29
C GLN A 119 7.68 3.96 -15.67
N SER A 120 7.71 4.79 -16.72
CA SER A 120 7.63 4.30 -18.11
C SER A 120 8.95 3.66 -18.52
N GLY A 121 8.94 2.34 -18.75
CA GLY A 121 10.02 1.56 -19.36
C GLY A 121 9.56 0.12 -19.57
N SER A 122 9.63 -0.37 -20.83
CA SER A 122 9.26 -1.69 -21.37
C SER A 122 8.20 -2.52 -20.62
N MET A 123 7.16 -2.96 -21.34
CA MET A 123 6.10 -3.88 -20.87
C MET A 123 6.59 -5.22 -20.27
N THR A 124 7.91 -5.46 -20.28
CA THR A 124 8.56 -6.68 -19.78
C THR A 124 9.28 -6.51 -18.44
N GLN A 125 9.52 -5.28 -17.95
CA GLN A 125 10.17 -5.04 -16.66
C GLN A 125 9.54 -3.82 -15.97
N GLN A 126 8.46 -4.09 -15.24
CA GLN A 126 7.81 -3.13 -14.34
C GLN A 126 8.76 -2.74 -13.21
N MET A 127 9.48 -1.62 -13.33
CA MET A 127 10.23 -1.05 -12.22
C MET A 127 9.28 -0.37 -11.23
N LEU A 128 9.20 -0.94 -10.03
CA LEU A 128 8.58 -0.32 -8.88
C LEU A 128 9.25 1.01 -8.52
N THR A 129 8.51 1.91 -7.88
CA THR A 129 9.14 3.04 -7.19
C THR A 129 9.90 2.54 -5.95
N PRO A 130 10.91 3.29 -5.45
CA PRO A 130 11.62 2.92 -4.22
C PRO A 130 10.69 2.66 -3.02
N VAL A 131 9.62 3.46 -2.87
CA VAL A 131 8.63 3.28 -1.79
C VAL A 131 7.89 1.94 -1.95
N GLN A 132 7.51 1.59 -3.18
CA GLN A 132 6.86 0.30 -3.46
C GLN A 132 7.81 -0.86 -3.16
N SER A 133 9.08 -0.80 -3.61
CA SER A 133 10.07 -1.85 -3.36
C SER A 133 10.29 -2.07 -1.87
N VAL A 134 10.57 -1.00 -1.11
CA VAL A 134 10.82 -1.11 0.35
C VAL A 134 9.59 -1.63 1.09
N MET A 135 8.38 -1.21 0.71
CA MET A 135 7.14 -1.73 1.29
C MET A 135 6.99 -3.24 1.08
N ALA A 136 7.43 -3.77 -0.07
CA ALA A 136 7.43 -5.21 -0.34
C ALA A 136 8.52 -5.94 0.45
N GLU A 137 9.76 -5.45 0.34
CA GLU A 137 10.97 -6.11 0.86
C GLU A 137 11.01 -6.16 2.39
N CYS A 138 10.52 -5.12 3.05
CA CYS A 138 10.47 -5.06 4.51
C CYS A 138 9.25 -5.77 5.11
N GLY A 139 8.42 -6.46 4.31
CA GLY A 139 7.19 -7.08 4.80
C GLY A 139 6.18 -6.06 5.34
N GLY A 140 6.19 -4.83 4.81
CA GLY A 140 5.28 -3.75 5.20
C GLY A 140 3.82 -3.96 4.77
N THR A 141 3.53 -5.13 4.19
CA THR A 141 2.20 -5.52 3.73
C THR A 141 1.83 -6.89 4.31
N GLN A 142 0.61 -6.99 4.85
CA GLN A 142 -0.01 -8.24 5.25
C GLN A 142 -1.23 -8.48 4.35
N CYS A 143 -2.41 -8.03 4.76
CA CYS A 143 -3.63 -8.12 3.95
C CYS A 143 -3.61 -7.18 2.73
N GLY A 144 -2.62 -6.31 2.58
CA GLY A 144 -2.45 -5.42 1.41
C GLY A 144 -3.51 -4.35 1.15
N PHE A 145 -4.63 -4.33 1.88
CA PHE A 145 -5.74 -3.40 1.60
C PHE A 145 -5.37 -1.93 1.81
N CYS A 146 -4.64 -1.65 2.89
CA CYS A 146 -4.14 -0.30 3.22
C CYS A 146 -2.84 0.06 2.49
N THR A 147 -2.16 -0.91 1.87
CA THR A 147 -0.83 -0.72 1.27
C THR A 147 -0.80 0.38 0.20
N PRO A 148 -1.78 0.48 -0.73
CA PRO A 148 -1.85 1.61 -1.66
C PRO A 148 -1.89 2.96 -0.94
N GLY A 149 -2.73 3.09 0.09
CA GLY A 149 -2.86 4.31 0.89
C GLY A 149 -1.54 4.71 1.54
N PHE A 150 -0.86 3.77 2.20
CA PHE A 150 0.47 4.00 2.77
C PHE A 150 1.47 4.45 1.72
N ILE A 151 1.62 3.72 0.61
CA ILE A 151 2.57 4.07 -0.46
C ILE A 151 2.32 5.48 -0.98
N MET A 152 1.06 5.85 -1.21
CA MET A 152 0.69 7.18 -1.69
C MET A 152 1.02 8.28 -0.66
N SER A 153 0.77 8.05 0.62
CA SER A 153 1.13 8.99 1.69
C SER A 153 2.64 9.18 1.79
N MET A 154 3.43 8.09 1.82
CA MET A 154 4.90 8.18 1.88
C MET A 154 5.47 8.87 0.64
N THR A 155 4.94 8.56 -0.53
CA THR A 155 5.37 9.19 -1.79
C THR A 155 5.04 10.69 -1.77
N GLY A 156 3.85 11.09 -1.30
CA GLY A 156 3.47 12.48 -1.16
C GLY A 156 4.42 13.27 -0.26
N TYR A 157 4.74 12.72 0.92
CA TYR A 157 5.71 13.33 1.83
C TYR A 157 7.09 13.50 1.19
N LEU A 158 7.62 12.44 0.56
CA LEU A 158 8.94 12.49 -0.09
C LEU A 158 9.01 13.47 -1.26
N LEU A 159 7.90 13.69 -1.98
CA LEU A 159 7.83 14.70 -3.04
C LEU A 159 7.79 16.14 -2.52
N SER A 160 7.32 16.36 -1.29
CA SER A 160 7.19 17.69 -0.68
C SER A 160 8.35 18.08 0.24
N THR A 161 9.23 17.13 0.60
CA THR A 161 10.21 17.30 1.67
C THR A 161 11.65 17.13 1.17
N LEU A 162 12.44 18.21 1.23
CA LEU A 162 13.86 18.21 0.81
C LEU A 162 14.77 17.38 1.74
N HIS A 163 14.44 17.33 3.02
CA HIS A 163 15.21 16.64 4.05
C HIS A 163 14.28 15.77 4.90
N PRO A 164 13.90 14.58 4.40
CA PRO A 164 12.98 13.71 5.11
C PRO A 164 13.61 13.16 6.38
N ASP A 165 12.88 13.22 7.49
CA ASP A 165 13.22 12.57 8.75
C ASP A 165 12.08 11.67 9.25
N GLU A 166 12.42 10.73 10.14
CA GLU A 166 11.47 9.75 10.68
C GLU A 166 10.33 10.40 11.47
N LYS A 167 10.64 11.43 12.28
CA LYS A 167 9.64 12.07 13.14
C LYS A 167 8.59 12.79 12.30
N SER A 168 9.01 13.51 11.27
CA SER A 168 8.10 14.22 10.36
C SER A 168 7.34 13.28 9.42
N MET A 169 7.88 12.08 9.15
CA MET A 169 7.20 11.05 8.35
C MET A 169 6.07 10.36 9.12
N LEU A 170 6.19 10.26 10.45
CA LEU A 170 5.20 9.61 11.33
C LEU A 170 4.15 10.58 11.89
N ALA A 171 4.32 11.90 11.65
CA ALA A 171 3.43 12.96 12.13
C ALA A 171 2.27 13.22 11.15
#